data_AF-A0A849QT02-F1
#
_entry.id   AF-A0A849QT02-F1
#
_cell.length_a   1.000
_cell.length_b   1.000
_cell.length_c   1.000
_cell.angle_alpha   90.00
_cell.angle_beta   90.00
_cell.angle_gamma   90.00
#
_symmetry.space_group_name_H-M   'P 1'
#
loop_
_entity.id
_entity.type
_entity.pdbx_description
1 polymer ?
#
loop_
_entity_poly.entity_id
_entity_poly.type
_entity_poly.pdbx_seq_one_letter_code
_entity_poly.pdbx_strand_id
1 'polypeptide(L)'
;MDKEWQIDLKIPDIGAMLTLLAFTMCSVIIGAAEIAYTVLWITAAYVRHGKDFFIDLINAQALTWTAEYIIVAGSLLLTSAIIFFLTMSVSLVELNGVANRNKEAHMKIVFGMFSFAMILLILALISAIVLRYL
;
A
#
# COMPACT_ATOMS: atom_id res chain seq x y z
N MET A 1 16.69 -47.08 15.10
CA MET A 1 15.33 -47.40 14.59
C MET A 1 14.77 -46.12 14.05
N ASP A 2 15.23 -45.82 12.84
CA ASP A 2 14.98 -44.59 12.13
C ASP A 2 13.57 -44.65 11.53
N LYS A 3 12.87 -43.51 11.57
CA LYS A 3 11.46 -43.39 11.20
C LYS A 3 11.30 -43.45 9.67
N GLU A 4 11.47 -44.63 9.07
CA GLU A 4 11.29 -44.87 7.64
C GLU A 4 9.82 -44.77 7.17
N TRP A 5 8.86 -44.72 8.10
CA TRP A 5 7.43 -44.67 7.81
C TRP A 5 6.86 -43.25 7.72
N GLN A 6 7.62 -42.21 8.07
CA GLN A 6 7.21 -40.83 7.83
C GLN A 6 7.50 -40.48 6.37
N ILE A 7 6.56 -40.85 5.49
CA ILE A 7 6.48 -40.25 4.17
C ILE A 7 6.17 -38.77 4.41
N ASP A 8 7.23 -37.94 4.42
CA ASP A 8 7.14 -36.49 4.49
C ASP A 8 6.56 -35.98 3.16
N LEU A 9 5.24 -36.13 3.02
CA LEU A 9 4.45 -35.49 1.99
C LEU A 9 4.52 -33.99 2.24
N LYS A 10 5.58 -33.35 1.72
CA LYS A 10 5.69 -31.89 1.55
C LYS A 10 4.59 -31.41 0.61
N ILE A 11 3.35 -31.41 1.07
CA ILE A 11 2.23 -30.79 0.40
C ILE A 11 2.38 -29.29 0.67
N PRO A 12 2.36 -28.44 -0.37
CA PRO A 12 2.40 -27.00 -0.15
C PRO A 12 1.19 -26.57 0.68
N ASP A 13 1.40 -25.64 1.62
CA ASP A 13 0.32 -25.11 2.44
C ASP A 13 -0.63 -24.27 1.57
N ILE A 14 -1.73 -24.90 1.14
CA ILE A 14 -2.76 -24.31 0.27
C ILE A 14 -3.39 -23.08 0.95
N GLY A 15 -3.51 -23.07 2.28
CA GLY A 15 -4.06 -21.96 3.03
C GLY A 15 -3.15 -20.73 2.99
N ALA A 16 -1.85 -20.94 3.20
CA ALA A 16 -0.84 -19.88 3.06
C ALA A 16 -0.77 -19.35 1.62
N MET A 17 -0.87 -20.22 0.62
CA MET A 17 -0.90 -19.79 -0.79
C MET A 17 -2.10 -18.88 -1.10
N LEU A 18 -3.30 -19.29 -0.70
CA LEU A 18 -4.52 -18.53 -0.97
C LEU A 18 -4.47 -17.14 -0.30
N THR A 19 -3.98 -17.09 0.93
CA THR A 19 -3.87 -15.85 1.70
C THR A 19 -2.81 -14.91 1.12
N LEU A 20 -1.63 -15.41 0.74
CA LEU A 20 -0.59 -14.62 0.07
C LEU A 20 -1.07 -14.09 -1.29
N LEU A 21 -1.84 -14.88 -2.04
CA LEU A 21 -2.46 -14.44 -3.29
C LEU A 21 -3.50 -13.33 -3.04
N ALA A 22 -4.33 -13.48 -2.01
CA ALA A 22 -5.28 -12.43 -1.61
C ALA A 22 -4.56 -11.13 -1.21
N PHE A 23 -3.50 -11.19 -0.39
CA PHE A 23 -2.70 -10.02 -0.03
C PHE A 23 -2.07 -9.35 -1.25
N THR A 24 -1.56 -10.15 -2.19
CA THR A 24 -1.00 -9.64 -3.45
C THR A 24 -2.05 -8.86 -4.24
N MET A 25 -3.21 -9.47 -4.49
CA MET A 25 -4.29 -8.86 -5.27
C MET A 25 -4.84 -7.60 -4.60
N CYS A 26 -5.16 -7.67 -3.31
CA CYS A 26 -5.66 -6.53 -2.56
C CYS A 26 -4.65 -5.38 -2.54
N SER A 27 -3.37 -5.67 -2.32
CA SER A 27 -2.33 -4.63 -2.27
C SER A 27 -2.15 -3.92 -3.61
N VAL A 28 -2.21 -4.65 -4.74
CA VAL A 28 -2.17 -4.02 -6.07
C VAL A 28 -3.36 -3.10 -6.31
N ILE A 29 -4.56 -3.59 -6.01
CA ILE A 29 -5.79 -2.85 -6.26
C ILE A 29 -5.80 -1.57 -5.42
N ILE A 30 -5.44 -1.66 -4.14
CA ILE A 30 -5.41 -0.51 -3.25
C ILE A 30 -4.29 0.46 -3.65
N GLY A 31 -3.08 -0.02 -3.89
CA GLY A 31 -1.97 0.84 -4.31
C GLY A 31 -2.24 1.58 -5.62
N ALA A 32 -2.85 0.91 -6.61
CA ALA A 32 -3.27 1.54 -7.85
C ALA A 32 -4.40 2.56 -7.64
N ALA A 33 -5.37 2.25 -6.79
CA ALA A 33 -6.46 3.17 -6.45
C ALA A 33 -5.96 4.43 -5.74
N GLU A 34 -4.99 4.31 -4.83
CA GLU A 34 -4.37 5.45 -4.16
C GLU A 34 -3.66 6.37 -5.16
N ILE A 35 -2.89 5.82 -6.10
CA ILE A 35 -2.26 6.61 -7.16
C ILE A 35 -3.33 7.32 -8.01
N ALA A 36 -4.36 6.61 -8.46
CA ALA A 36 -5.43 7.21 -9.25
C ALA A 36 -6.14 8.34 -8.48
N TYR A 37 -6.37 8.15 -7.19
CA TYR A 37 -6.97 9.14 -6.32
C TYR A 37 -6.10 10.40 -6.17
N THR A 38 -4.79 10.23 -5.96
CA THR A 38 -3.86 11.39 -5.89
C THR A 38 -3.86 12.20 -7.18
N VAL A 39 -3.85 11.54 -8.35
CA VAL A 39 -3.91 12.21 -9.66
C VAL A 39 -5.23 12.96 -9.85
N LEU A 40 -6.36 12.34 -9.50
CA LEU A 40 -7.67 12.99 -9.55
C LEU A 40 -7.72 14.24 -8.69
N TRP A 41 -7.15 14.16 -7.48
CA TRP A 41 -7.09 15.29 -6.57
C TRP A 41 -6.23 16.44 -7.07
N ILE A 42 -5.02 16.17 -7.54
CA ILE A 42 -4.12 17.19 -8.10
C ILE A 42 -4.78 17.85 -9.33
N THR A 43 -5.42 17.05 -10.19
CA THR A 43 -6.11 17.56 -11.37
C THR A 43 -7.30 18.43 -10.98
N ALA A 44 -8.09 18.02 -9.98
CA ALA A 44 -9.22 18.81 -9.48
C ALA A 44 -8.77 20.14 -8.85
N ALA A 45 -7.64 20.14 -8.13
CA ALA A 45 -7.05 21.36 -7.57
C ALA A 45 -6.58 22.31 -8.69
N TYR A 46 -5.92 21.78 -9.71
CA TYR A 46 -5.51 22.56 -10.88
C TYR A 46 -6.69 23.18 -11.63
N VAL A 47 -7.79 22.44 -11.83
CA VAL A 47 -8.98 22.99 -12.49
C VAL A 47 -9.62 24.13 -11.70
N ARG A 48 -9.54 24.11 -10.36
CA ARG A 48 -10.13 25.15 -9.50
C ARG A 48 -9.25 26.40 -9.36
N HIS A 49 -7.94 26.22 -9.24
CA HIS A 49 -7.00 27.27 -8.87
C HIS A 49 -6.04 27.67 -10.02
N GLY A 50 -6.11 26.97 -11.16
CA GLY A 50 -5.32 27.27 -12.35
C GLY A 50 -3.81 27.12 -12.13
N LYS A 51 -3.04 27.93 -12.85
CA LYS A 51 -1.57 27.92 -12.82
C LYS A 51 -0.99 28.36 -11.46
N ASP A 52 -1.72 29.20 -10.74
CA ASP A 52 -1.27 29.76 -9.45
C ASP A 52 -1.10 28.67 -8.39
N PHE A 53 -1.90 27.59 -8.47
CA PHE A 53 -1.72 26.41 -7.63
C PHE A 53 -0.32 25.79 -7.73
N PHE A 54 0.21 25.63 -8.94
CA PHE A 54 1.54 25.03 -9.12
C PHE A 54 2.65 25.99 -8.71
N ILE A 55 2.43 27.30 -8.87
CA ILE A 55 3.38 28.32 -8.42
C ILE A 55 3.44 28.33 -6.89
N ASP A 56 2.30 28.26 -6.20
CA ASP A 56 2.23 28.13 -4.74
C ASP A 56 2.83 26.80 -4.24
N LEU A 57 2.67 25.71 -5.00
CA LEU A 57 3.27 24.42 -4.68
C LEU A 57 4.80 24.45 -4.74
N ILE A 58 5.37 25.22 -5.68
CA ILE A 58 6.82 25.33 -5.91
C ILE A 58 7.45 26.44 -5.05
N ASN A 59 6.70 27.50 -4.77
CA ASN A 59 7.21 28.70 -4.11
C ASN A 59 6.79 28.71 -2.62
N ALA A 60 7.58 28.02 -1.79
CA ALA A 60 7.28 27.72 -0.40
C ALA A 60 7.19 28.92 0.57
N GLN A 61 7.40 30.17 0.11
CA GLN A 61 7.38 31.36 0.97
C GLN A 61 5.96 31.80 1.38
N ALA A 62 4.92 31.33 0.68
CA ALA A 62 3.54 31.58 1.05
C ALA A 62 2.70 30.34 0.73
N LEU A 63 2.98 29.22 1.41
CA LEU A 63 2.09 28.06 1.34
C LEU A 63 0.71 28.49 1.85
N THR A 64 -0.25 28.64 0.93
CA THR A 64 -1.65 28.76 1.31
C THR A 64 -2.07 27.45 1.98
N TRP A 65 -2.97 27.50 2.96
CA TRP A 65 -3.44 26.32 3.71
C TRP A 65 -3.87 25.16 2.78
N THR A 66 -4.38 25.50 1.59
CA THR A 66 -4.82 24.54 0.56
C THR A 66 -3.66 23.81 -0.12
N ALA A 67 -2.51 24.46 -0.34
CA ALA A 67 -1.34 23.84 -0.95
C ALA A 67 -0.63 22.89 0.05
N GLU A 68 -0.51 23.30 1.31
CA GLU A 68 0.03 22.47 2.39
C GLU A 68 -0.78 21.17 2.55
N TYR A 69 -2.11 21.29 2.50
CA TYR A 69 -3.03 20.17 2.57
C TYR A 69 -2.80 19.12 1.47
N ILE A 70 -2.70 19.56 0.21
CA ILE A 70 -2.55 18.64 -0.93
C ILE A 70 -1.19 17.93 -0.86
N ILE A 71 -0.15 18.61 -0.39
CA ILE A 71 1.17 18.02 -0.23
C ILE A 71 1.16 16.97 0.90
N VAL A 72 0.58 17.28 2.06
CA VAL A 72 0.57 16.36 3.21
C VAL A 72 -0.28 15.12 2.94
N ALA A 73 -1.54 15.30 2.54
CA ALA A 73 -2.43 14.17 2.28
C ALA A 73 -1.99 13.38 1.02
N GLY A 74 -1.49 14.07 -0.01
CA GLY A 74 -0.94 13.43 -1.21
C GLY A 74 0.30 12.60 -0.92
N SER A 75 1.25 13.12 -0.13
CA SER A 75 2.47 12.38 0.23
C SER A 75 2.17 11.17 1.14
N LEU A 76 1.20 11.27 2.05
CA LEU A 76 0.71 10.15 2.85
C LEU A 76 0.11 9.04 1.98
N LEU A 77 -0.74 9.40 1.02
CA LEU A 77 -1.31 8.44 0.06
C LEU A 77 -0.23 7.79 -0.81
N LEU A 78 0.72 8.56 -1.34
CA LEU A 78 1.81 7.99 -2.14
C LEU A 78 2.72 7.06 -1.32
N THR A 79 2.98 7.41 -0.06
CA THR A 79 3.78 6.57 0.86
C THR A 79 3.05 5.26 1.16
N SER A 80 1.74 5.33 1.43
CA SER A 80 0.89 4.15 1.59
C SER A 80 0.95 3.24 0.35
N ALA A 81 0.82 3.82 -0.85
CA ALA A 81 0.81 3.08 -2.10
C ALA A 81 2.12 2.32 -2.32
N ILE A 82 3.26 2.96 -2.03
CA ILE A 82 4.59 2.33 -2.08
C ILE A 82 4.63 1.10 -1.16
N ILE A 83 4.12 1.21 0.06
CA ILE A 83 4.12 0.11 1.02
C ILE A 83 3.18 -1.01 0.57
N PHE A 84 2.04 -0.71 -0.03
CA PHE A 84 1.18 -1.73 -0.66
C PHE A 84 1.91 -2.46 -1.80
N PHE A 85 2.62 -1.76 -2.69
CA PHE A 85 3.41 -2.42 -3.75
C PHE A 85 4.58 -3.24 -3.21
N LEU A 86 5.22 -2.79 -2.12
CA LEU A 86 6.22 -3.59 -1.41
C LEU A 86 5.59 -4.85 -0.80
N THR A 87 4.41 -4.72 -0.19
CA THR A 87 3.66 -5.85 0.41
C THR A 87 3.27 -6.87 -0.66
N MET A 88 2.84 -6.41 -1.84
CA MET A 88 2.61 -7.27 -3.01
C MET A 88 3.89 -8.02 -3.41
N SER A 89 5.01 -7.29 -3.55
CA SER A 89 6.29 -7.87 -3.99
C SER A 89 6.77 -8.95 -3.02
N VAL A 90 6.73 -8.68 -1.71
CA VAL A 90 7.09 -9.66 -0.67
C VAL A 90 6.13 -10.84 -0.67
N SER A 91 4.81 -10.59 -0.84
CA SER A 91 3.80 -11.65 -0.90
C SER A 91 4.01 -12.60 -2.09
N LEU A 92 4.40 -12.08 -3.26
CA LEU A 92 4.75 -12.90 -4.43
C LEU A 92 6.01 -13.73 -4.21
N VAL A 93 7.03 -13.16 -3.55
CA VAL A 93 8.26 -13.89 -3.20
C VAL A 93 7.95 -15.03 -2.24
N GLU A 94 7.19 -14.77 -1.18
CA GLU A 94 6.75 -15.80 -0.23
C GLU A 94 5.87 -16.85 -0.90
N LEU A 95 4.95 -16.44 -1.79
CA LEU A 95 4.07 -17.36 -2.54
C LEU A 95 4.89 -18.31 -3.42
N ASN A 96 5.91 -17.79 -4.11
CA ASN A 96 6.81 -18.61 -4.91
C ASN A 96 7.66 -19.56 -4.04
N GLY A 97 8.03 -19.13 -2.83
CA GLY A 97 8.74 -19.97 -1.86
C GLY A 97 7.91 -21.15 -1.35
N VAL A 98 6.64 -20.91 -1.03
CA VAL A 98 5.67 -21.93 -0.62
C VAL A 98 5.33 -22.87 -1.78
N ALA A 99 5.16 -22.31 -2.99
CA ALA A 99 4.91 -23.09 -4.21
C ALA A 99 6.03 -24.06 -4.55
N ASN A 100 7.27 -23.62 -4.42
CA ASN A 100 8.45 -24.46 -4.68
C ASN A 100 8.86 -25.31 -3.48
N ARG A 101 8.01 -25.42 -2.43
CA ARG A 101 8.21 -26.27 -1.23
C ARG A 101 9.53 -26.03 -0.51
N ASN A 102 10.09 -24.82 -0.68
CA ASN A 102 11.47 -24.53 -0.32
C ASN A 102 11.56 -23.85 1.05
N LYS A 103 10.48 -23.18 1.51
CA LYS A 103 10.43 -22.44 2.77
C LYS A 103 9.04 -22.43 3.39
N GLU A 104 8.97 -22.36 4.72
CA GLU A 104 7.75 -21.95 5.44
C GLU A 104 7.45 -20.48 5.15
N ALA A 105 6.17 -20.15 4.98
CA ALA A 105 5.72 -18.80 4.68
C ALA A 105 5.89 -17.87 5.88
N HIS A 106 6.56 -16.72 5.71
CA HIS A 106 6.66 -15.69 6.76
C HIS A 106 5.39 -14.81 6.80
N MET A 107 4.23 -15.44 6.97
CA MET A 107 2.91 -14.80 6.97
C MET A 107 2.79 -13.63 7.94
N LYS A 108 3.49 -13.69 9.09
CA LYS A 108 3.50 -12.62 10.09
C LYS A 108 4.08 -11.31 9.55
N ILE A 109 5.10 -11.39 8.70
CA ILE A 109 5.75 -10.21 8.11
C ILE A 109 4.81 -9.57 7.09
N VAL A 110 4.23 -10.38 6.20
CA VAL A 110 3.26 -9.91 5.19
C VAL A 110 2.05 -9.26 5.86
N PHE A 111 1.50 -9.89 6.90
CA PHE A 111 0.37 -9.35 7.66
C PHE A 111 0.73 -8.03 8.35
N GLY A 112 1.93 -7.94 8.94
CA GLY A 112 2.43 -6.72 9.57
C GLY A 112 2.58 -5.57 8.57
N MET A 113 3.19 -5.84 7.41
CA MET A 113 3.34 -4.84 6.34
C MET A 113 1.98 -4.36 5.81
N PHE A 114 1.05 -5.29 5.55
CA PHE A 114 -0.29 -4.94 5.09
C PHE A 114 -1.06 -4.11 6.12
N SER A 115 -0.99 -4.49 7.39
CA SER A 115 -1.64 -3.75 8.48
C SER A 115 -1.06 -2.35 8.63
N PHE A 116 0.26 -2.21 8.51
CA PHE A 116 0.93 -0.91 8.54
C PHE A 116 0.50 -0.01 7.36
N ALA A 117 0.41 -0.57 6.15
CA ALA A 117 -0.10 0.14 4.98
C ALA A 117 -1.55 0.60 5.18
N MET A 118 -2.41 -0.26 5.74
CA MET A 118 -3.79 0.08 6.06
C MET A 118 -3.90 1.23 7.08
N ILE A 119 -3.03 1.25 8.10
CA ILE A 119 -3.01 2.35 9.07
C ILE A 119 -2.64 3.67 8.38
N LEU A 120 -1.64 3.65 7.49
CA LEU A 120 -1.24 4.84 6.72
C LEU A 120 -2.36 5.33 5.80
N LEU A 121 -3.04 4.42 5.10
CA LEU A 121 -4.21 4.76 4.30
C LEU A 121 -5.31 5.41 5.15
N ILE A 122 -5.63 4.83 6.32
CA ILE A 122 -6.64 5.40 7.22
C ILE A 122 -6.22 6.80 7.68
N LEU A 123 -4.96 6.99 8.07
CA LEU A 123 -4.44 8.31 8.45
C LEU A 123 -4.52 9.30 7.29
N ALA A 124 -4.21 8.88 6.06
CA ALA A 124 -4.32 9.70 4.87
C ALA A 124 -5.78 10.11 4.59
N LEU A 125 -6.73 9.20 4.74
CA LEU A 125 -8.16 9.45 4.57
C LEU A 125 -8.74 10.34 5.69
N ILE A 126 -8.32 10.14 6.94
CA ILE A 126 -8.73 11.00 8.06
C ILE A 126 -8.16 12.40 7.86
N SER A 127 -6.87 12.52 7.47
CA SER A 127 -6.26 13.80 7.13
C SER A 127 -7.05 14.49 6.01
N ALA A 128 -7.41 13.76 4.96
CA ALA A 128 -8.25 14.24 3.87
C ALA A 128 -9.61 14.78 4.35
N ILE A 129 -10.27 14.09 5.28
CA ILE A 129 -11.59 14.47 5.79
C ILE A 129 -11.48 15.67 6.74
N VAL A 130 -10.63 15.58 7.76
CA VAL A 130 -10.50 16.61 8.80
C VAL A 130 -10.16 17.96 8.19
N LEU A 131 -9.23 17.99 7.22
CA LEU A 131 -8.84 19.24 6.55
C LEU A 131 -9.85 19.72 5.49
N ARG A 132 -10.84 18.91 5.10
CA ARG A 132 -11.97 19.37 4.26
C ARG A 132 -13.07 20.07 5.07
N TYR A 133 -13.19 19.73 6.34
CA TYR A 133 -14.25 20.23 7.24
C TYR A 133 -13.77 21.30 8.23
N LEU A 134 -12.47 21.55 8.30
CA LEU A 134 -11.85 22.74 8.90
C LEU A 134 -11.75 23.87 7.87
#